data_AF-A0A0D9W6D4-F1
#
_entry.id   AF-A0A0D9W6D4-F1
#
_cell.length_a   1.000
_cell.length_b   1.000
_cell.length_c   1.000
_cell.angle_alpha   90.00
_cell.angle_beta   90.00
_cell.angle_gamma   90.00
#
_symmetry.space_group_name_H-M   'P 1'
#
loop_
_entity.id
_entity.type
_entity.pdbx_description
1 polymer ?
#
loop_
_entity_poly.entity_id
_entity_poly.type
_entity_poly.pdbx_seq_one_letter_code
_entity_poly.pdbx_strand_id
1 'polypeptide(L)'
;MSLSDLSGDVLRVILNNLDTRQAVRCSILSSRWRHVPGLLSNIDLDVNSFTPADDGFTSTLSDAARNNLEMVQAVQSLLAHESRHDIHRLKLRFFSRDESVGIIRAVDDAMARGRRILDLRFYVLSEKPFAGCPGRYMARLGKRFLYCFDTYPRVFAGLTGLRLEEFSDVVIACKNLIYLALVNCDFREETALMIQHEKLRGMNLDFLHL
;
A
#
# COMPACT_ATOMS: atom_id res chain seq x y z
N MET A 1 -0.10 -33.66 -20.24
CA MET A 1 -0.50 -33.16 -18.90
C MET A 1 -0.71 -31.66 -19.05
N SER A 2 -1.97 -31.22 -18.93
CA SER A 2 -2.26 -29.79 -19.04
C SER A 2 -2.06 -29.14 -17.67
N LEU A 3 -1.61 -27.88 -17.64
CA LEU A 3 -1.60 -27.07 -16.40
C LEU A 3 -3.02 -26.96 -15.79
N SER A 4 -4.04 -27.27 -16.59
CA SER A 4 -5.45 -27.39 -16.22
C SER A 4 -5.77 -28.53 -15.25
N ASP A 5 -4.88 -29.51 -15.05
CA ASP A 5 -5.17 -30.73 -14.27
C ASP A 5 -4.65 -30.67 -12.81
N LEU A 6 -4.04 -29.56 -12.40
CA LEU A 6 -3.46 -29.37 -11.05
C LEU A 6 -4.53 -29.08 -9.99
N SER A 7 -4.30 -29.57 -8.76
CA SER A 7 -5.14 -29.29 -7.59
C SER A 7 -4.97 -27.85 -7.09
N GLY A 8 -5.96 -27.33 -6.36
CA GLY A 8 -5.96 -25.95 -5.84
C GLY A 8 -4.75 -25.63 -4.96
N ASP A 9 -4.24 -26.61 -4.21
CA ASP A 9 -3.07 -26.43 -3.34
C ASP A 9 -1.77 -26.24 -4.13
N VAL A 10 -1.59 -26.98 -5.23
CA VAL A 10 -0.38 -26.83 -6.07
C VAL A 10 -0.45 -25.53 -6.86
N LEU A 11 -1.64 -25.14 -7.32
CA LEU A 11 -1.88 -23.80 -7.89
C LEU A 11 -1.47 -22.70 -6.92
N ARG A 12 -1.85 -22.80 -5.65
CA ARG A 12 -1.43 -21.83 -4.61
C ARG A 12 0.08 -21.77 -4.44
N VAL A 13 0.77 -22.91 -4.42
CA VAL A 13 2.24 -22.95 -4.32
C VAL A 13 2.88 -22.26 -5.52
N ILE A 14 2.39 -22.52 -6.72
CA ILE A 14 2.87 -21.85 -7.95
C ILE A 14 2.62 -20.34 -7.86
N LEU A 15 1.41 -19.93 -7.50
CA LEU A 15 1.01 -18.52 -7.39
C LEU A 15 1.81 -17.75 -6.34
N ASN A 16 2.11 -18.37 -5.21
CA ASN A 16 2.93 -17.75 -4.16
C ASN A 16 4.39 -17.52 -4.59
N ASN A 17 4.84 -18.21 -5.65
CA ASN A 17 6.17 -18.02 -6.25
C ASN A 17 6.15 -17.05 -7.45
N LEU A 18 4.97 -16.63 -7.92
CA LEU A 18 4.83 -15.64 -8.99
C LEU A 18 4.72 -14.23 -8.39
N ASP A 19 5.19 -13.24 -9.13
CA ASP A 19 4.88 -11.86 -8.78
C ASP A 19 3.37 -11.59 -8.94
N THR A 20 2.84 -10.59 -8.22
CA THR A 20 1.41 -10.29 -8.22
C THR A 20 0.88 -9.99 -9.63
N ARG A 21 1.70 -9.39 -10.49
CA ARG A 21 1.33 -9.06 -11.88
C ARG A 21 1.20 -10.31 -12.75
N GLN A 22 2.12 -11.26 -12.60
CA GLN A 22 2.12 -12.55 -13.27
C GLN A 22 0.91 -13.38 -12.82
N ALA A 23 0.64 -13.41 -11.51
CA ALA A 23 -0.52 -14.13 -10.99
C ALA A 23 -1.85 -13.55 -11.50
N VAL A 24 -1.99 -12.23 -11.53
CA VAL A 24 -3.16 -11.57 -12.10
C VAL A 24 -3.27 -11.84 -13.61
N ARG A 25 -2.16 -11.77 -14.37
CA ARG A 25 -2.18 -12.14 -15.80
C ARG A 25 -2.63 -13.59 -16.01
N CYS A 26 -2.13 -14.54 -15.20
CA CYS A 26 -2.56 -15.93 -15.27
C CYS A 26 -4.05 -16.11 -14.95
N SER A 27 -4.63 -15.25 -14.10
CA SER A 27 -6.08 -15.26 -13.81
C SER A 27 -6.97 -14.98 -15.02
N ILE A 28 -6.46 -14.23 -15.99
CA ILE A 28 -7.18 -13.84 -17.21
C ILE A 28 -7.06 -14.92 -18.29
N LEU A 29 -5.99 -15.73 -18.26
CA LEU A 29 -5.71 -16.74 -19.29
C LEU A 29 -6.65 -17.96 -19.23
N SER A 30 -7.41 -18.14 -18.15
CA SER A 30 -8.32 -19.29 -18.02
C SER A 30 -9.51 -18.98 -17.11
N SER A 31 -10.69 -19.45 -17.49
CA SER A 31 -11.91 -19.39 -16.66
C SER A 31 -11.72 -20.08 -15.30
N ARG A 32 -10.90 -21.14 -15.25
CA ARG A 32 -10.51 -21.84 -14.02
C ARG A 32 -9.66 -20.98 -13.10
N TRP A 33 -8.98 -19.96 -13.60
CA TRP A 33 -8.11 -19.09 -12.81
C TRP A 33 -8.79 -17.77 -12.41
N ARG A 34 -10.08 -17.57 -12.72
CA ARG A 34 -10.81 -16.33 -12.35
C ARG A 34 -10.85 -16.04 -10.85
N HIS A 35 -10.75 -17.06 -10.01
CA HIS A 35 -10.74 -16.93 -8.53
C HIS A 35 -9.33 -16.84 -7.94
N VAL A 36 -8.29 -16.95 -8.78
CA VAL A 36 -6.87 -16.89 -8.38
C VAL A 36 -6.49 -15.61 -7.65
N PRO A 37 -7.00 -14.42 -8.00
CA PRO A 37 -6.74 -13.20 -7.24
C PRO A 37 -7.09 -13.34 -5.74
N GLY A 38 -8.16 -14.05 -5.42
CA GLY A 38 -8.57 -14.34 -4.04
C GLY A 38 -7.72 -15.40 -3.33
N LEU A 39 -6.91 -16.17 -4.06
CA LEU A 39 -5.99 -17.18 -3.51
C LEU A 39 -4.58 -16.63 -3.23
N LEU A 40 -4.30 -15.37 -3.62
CA LEU A 40 -3.00 -14.76 -3.38
C LEU A 40 -2.78 -14.49 -1.89
N SER A 41 -1.78 -15.17 -1.33
CA SER A 41 -1.38 -14.96 0.06
C SER A 41 -0.30 -13.87 0.19
N ASN A 42 0.45 -13.58 -0.87
CA ASN A 42 1.47 -12.53 -0.91
C ASN A 42 1.18 -11.58 -2.07
N ILE A 43 0.83 -10.34 -1.73
CA ILE A 43 0.46 -9.29 -2.68
C ILE A 43 1.45 -8.13 -2.51
N ASP A 44 2.20 -7.80 -3.56
CA ASP A 44 3.07 -6.63 -3.63
C ASP A 44 2.66 -5.79 -4.84
N LEU A 45 2.20 -4.57 -4.57
CA LEU A 45 1.82 -3.60 -5.61
C LEU A 45 2.63 -2.32 -5.45
N ASP A 46 3.24 -1.90 -6.55
CA ASP A 46 3.99 -0.66 -6.64
C ASP A 46 3.29 0.28 -7.61
N VAL A 47 2.93 1.48 -7.14
CA VAL A 47 2.28 2.51 -7.95
C VAL A 47 3.09 2.90 -9.19
N ASN A 48 4.41 2.76 -9.15
CA ASN A 48 5.27 3.05 -10.31
C ASN A 48 5.18 1.97 -11.41
N SER A 49 4.54 0.83 -11.13
CA SER A 49 4.30 -0.22 -12.13
C SER A 49 3.12 0.08 -13.06
N PHE A 50 2.27 1.05 -12.69
CA PHE A 50 1.24 1.61 -13.54
C PHE A 50 1.91 2.68 -14.40
N THR A 51 2.35 2.32 -15.59
CA THR A 51 2.78 3.29 -16.60
C THR A 51 1.53 3.83 -17.27
N PRO A 52 1.29 5.14 -17.28
CA PRO A 52 0.23 5.69 -18.11
C PRO A 52 0.47 5.29 -19.57
N ALA A 53 -0.57 4.83 -20.25
CA ALA A 53 -0.51 4.76 -21.70
C ALA A 53 -0.35 6.20 -22.21
N ASP A 54 0.65 6.43 -23.07
CA ASP A 54 0.74 7.68 -23.83
C ASP A 54 -0.34 7.62 -24.91
N ASP A 55 -1.55 8.06 -24.56
CA ASP A 55 -2.70 8.11 -25.44
C ASP A 55 -2.74 9.40 -26.28
N GLY A 56 -1.68 10.22 -26.21
CA GLY A 56 -1.57 11.50 -26.90
C GLY A 56 -2.49 12.59 -26.35
N PHE A 57 -3.18 12.34 -25.23
CA PHE A 57 -4.07 13.30 -24.59
C PHE A 57 -3.42 13.91 -23.34
N THR A 58 -3.40 15.24 -23.27
CA THR A 58 -2.99 15.94 -22.05
C THR A 58 -4.10 15.82 -20.99
N SER A 59 -3.99 14.81 -20.14
CA SER A 59 -4.85 14.64 -18.97
C SER A 59 -4.72 15.83 -18.01
N THR A 60 -5.82 16.24 -17.39
CA THR A 60 -5.84 17.22 -16.29
C THR A 60 -5.24 16.68 -15.00
N LEU A 61 -5.09 15.36 -14.87
CA LEU A 61 -4.51 14.70 -13.70
C LEU A 61 -3.01 14.47 -13.88
N SER A 62 -2.23 14.70 -12.80
CA SER A 62 -0.81 14.31 -12.80
C SER A 62 -0.66 12.79 -12.92
N ASP A 63 0.47 12.33 -13.45
CA ASP A 63 0.74 10.89 -13.58
C ASP A 63 0.67 10.17 -12.22
N ALA A 64 1.11 10.82 -11.14
CA ALA A 64 0.99 10.29 -9.79
C ALA A 64 -0.47 10.07 -9.36
N ALA A 65 -1.38 10.99 -9.71
CA ALA A 65 -2.81 10.84 -9.44
C ALA A 65 -3.41 9.70 -10.26
N ARG A 66 -3.06 9.60 -11.54
CA ARG A 66 -3.52 8.53 -12.44
C ARG A 66 -3.05 7.16 -11.95
N ASN A 67 -1.78 7.03 -11.59
CA ASN A 67 -1.22 5.78 -11.10
C ASN A 67 -1.85 5.37 -9.76
N ASN A 68 -2.15 6.32 -8.87
CA ASN A 68 -2.90 6.01 -7.66
C ASN A 68 -4.32 5.51 -7.98
N LEU A 69 -5.02 6.08 -8.95
CA LEU A 69 -6.35 5.59 -9.36
C LEU A 69 -6.29 4.16 -9.90
N GLU A 70 -5.33 3.86 -10.76
CA GLU A 70 -5.07 2.49 -11.24
C GLU A 70 -4.77 1.54 -10.08
N MET A 71 -3.97 1.99 -9.12
CA MET A 71 -3.66 1.22 -7.93
C MET A 71 -4.91 0.98 -7.05
N VAL A 72 -5.78 1.97 -6.88
CA VAL A 72 -7.07 1.82 -6.18
C VAL A 72 -7.88 0.71 -6.86
N GLN A 73 -8.03 0.77 -8.18
CA GLN A 73 -8.80 -0.23 -8.93
C GLN A 73 -8.18 -1.63 -8.79
N ALA A 74 -6.85 -1.74 -8.86
CA ALA A 74 -6.13 -2.99 -8.68
C ALA A 74 -6.35 -3.59 -7.29
N VAL A 75 -6.17 -2.77 -6.23
CA VAL A 75 -6.37 -3.20 -4.84
C VAL A 75 -7.82 -3.60 -4.59
N GLN A 76 -8.78 -2.79 -5.06
CA GLN A 76 -10.21 -3.11 -4.96
C GLN A 76 -10.52 -4.44 -5.64
N SER A 77 -10.06 -4.65 -6.88
CA SER A 77 -10.33 -5.88 -7.63
C SER A 77 -9.73 -7.12 -6.95
N LEU A 78 -8.51 -7.01 -6.42
CA LEU A 78 -7.85 -8.09 -5.69
C LEU A 78 -8.58 -8.42 -4.39
N LEU A 79 -9.00 -7.40 -3.63
CA LEU A 79 -9.57 -7.56 -2.29
C LEU A 79 -11.10 -7.68 -2.26
N ALA A 80 -11.78 -7.46 -3.39
CA ALA A 80 -13.23 -7.66 -3.54
C ALA A 80 -13.62 -9.14 -3.51
N HIS A 81 -12.70 -10.04 -3.88
CA HIS A 81 -12.97 -11.47 -3.91
C HIS A 81 -13.12 -12.04 -2.49
N GLU A 82 -14.28 -12.61 -2.21
CA GLU A 82 -14.52 -13.34 -0.96
C GLU A 82 -13.64 -14.59 -0.93
N SER A 83 -12.64 -14.58 -0.05
CA SER A 83 -11.71 -15.69 0.15
C SER A 83 -11.62 -16.03 1.62
N ARG A 84 -11.70 -17.32 1.92
CA ARG A 84 -11.53 -17.88 3.27
C ARG A 84 -10.07 -18.07 3.67
N HIS A 85 -9.13 -17.89 2.73
CA HIS A 85 -7.69 -18.03 3.00
C HIS A 85 -7.19 -16.83 3.81
N ASP A 86 -5.96 -16.85 4.31
CA ASP A 86 -5.32 -15.68 4.93
C ASP A 86 -4.46 -14.92 3.91
N ILE A 87 -4.28 -13.59 4.06
CA ILE A 87 -3.28 -12.84 3.30
C ILE A 87 -2.07 -12.79 4.22
N HIS A 88 -1.05 -13.54 3.86
CA HIS A 88 0.18 -13.58 4.63
C HIS A 88 0.91 -12.24 4.55
N ARG A 89 0.97 -11.62 3.37
CA ARG A 89 1.58 -10.30 3.17
C ARG A 89 0.80 -9.46 2.18
N LEU A 90 0.48 -8.23 2.57
CA LEU A 90 -0.02 -7.17 1.70
C LEU A 90 0.92 -5.97 1.78
N LYS A 91 1.73 -5.76 0.73
CA LYS A 91 2.65 -4.64 0.63
C LYS A 91 2.19 -3.72 -0.49
N LEU A 92 1.92 -2.46 -0.14
CA LEU A 92 1.42 -1.45 -1.06
C LEU A 92 2.37 -0.25 -1.06
N ARG A 93 2.88 0.14 -2.22
CA ARG A 93 3.65 1.38 -2.42
C ARG A 93 2.85 2.36 -3.25
N PHE A 94 2.50 3.52 -2.70
CA PHE A 94 1.61 4.49 -3.33
C PHE A 94 1.98 5.94 -3.01
N PHE A 95 1.56 6.89 -3.86
CA PHE A 95 1.80 8.31 -3.60
C PHE A 95 0.84 8.87 -2.56
N SER A 96 1.31 9.77 -1.70
CA SER A 96 0.49 10.50 -0.73
C SER A 96 -0.39 11.56 -1.42
N ARG A 97 -1.50 11.12 -2.01
CA ARG A 97 -2.47 11.95 -2.75
C ARG A 97 -3.91 11.71 -2.27
N ASP A 98 -4.87 12.50 -2.72
CA ASP A 98 -6.29 12.33 -2.32
C ASP A 98 -6.79 10.94 -2.69
N GLU A 99 -6.37 10.42 -3.84
CA GLU A 99 -6.79 9.13 -4.37
C GLU A 99 -6.30 7.96 -3.49
N SER A 100 -5.22 8.15 -2.72
CA SER A 100 -4.68 7.11 -1.83
C SER A 100 -5.66 6.68 -0.73
N VAL A 101 -6.64 7.53 -0.38
CA VAL A 101 -7.73 7.16 0.53
C VAL A 101 -8.53 5.96 0.01
N GLY A 102 -8.65 5.81 -1.32
CA GLY A 102 -9.32 4.69 -1.95
C GLY A 102 -8.60 3.36 -1.72
N ILE A 103 -7.27 3.40 -1.64
CA ILE A 103 -6.43 2.22 -1.36
C ILE A 103 -6.69 1.76 0.07
N ILE A 104 -6.62 2.70 1.03
CA ILE A 104 -6.82 2.43 2.46
C ILE A 104 -8.25 1.92 2.70
N ARG A 105 -9.25 2.55 2.08
CA ARG A 105 -10.66 2.12 2.13
C ARG A 105 -10.83 0.70 1.62
N ALA A 106 -10.22 0.35 0.49
CA ALA A 106 -10.33 -1.00 -0.07
C ALA A 106 -9.76 -2.06 0.87
N VAL A 107 -8.66 -1.75 1.57
CA VAL A 107 -8.09 -2.61 2.61
C VAL A 107 -9.04 -2.72 3.82
N ASP A 108 -9.59 -1.60 4.28
CA ASP A 108 -10.53 -1.60 5.41
C ASP A 108 -11.78 -2.43 5.10
N ASP A 109 -12.37 -2.23 3.93
CA ASP A 109 -13.56 -2.96 3.46
C ASP A 109 -13.28 -4.47 3.43
N ALA A 110 -12.09 -4.87 2.98
CA ALA A 110 -11.68 -6.28 2.98
C ALA A 110 -11.57 -6.84 4.40
N MET A 111 -10.93 -6.11 5.31
CA MET A 111 -10.84 -6.50 6.71
C MET A 111 -12.23 -6.54 7.38
N ALA A 112 -13.14 -5.62 7.03
CA ALA A 112 -14.52 -5.58 7.49
C ALA A 112 -15.29 -6.84 7.08
N ARG A 113 -15.03 -7.35 5.86
CA ARG A 113 -15.56 -8.62 5.36
C ARG A 113 -14.91 -9.86 5.98
N GLY A 114 -14.04 -9.70 6.97
CA GLY A 114 -13.37 -10.80 7.67
C GLY A 114 -12.08 -11.28 7.02
N ARG A 115 -11.54 -10.54 6.03
CA ARG A 115 -10.31 -10.92 5.33
C ARG A 115 -9.10 -10.66 6.22
N ARG A 116 -8.52 -11.72 6.80
CA ARG A 116 -7.38 -11.60 7.73
C ARG A 116 -6.05 -11.30 7.01
N ILE A 117 -5.40 -10.19 7.35
CA ILE A 117 -4.09 -9.80 6.80
C ILE A 117 -3.05 -9.88 7.91
N LEU A 118 -2.01 -10.69 7.73
CA LEU A 118 -1.00 -10.98 8.76
C LEU A 118 0.17 -9.99 8.75
N ASP A 119 0.65 -9.59 7.57
CA ASP A 119 1.76 -8.65 7.35
C ASP A 119 1.30 -7.53 6.40
N LEU A 120 0.66 -6.48 6.95
CA LEU A 120 0.24 -5.29 6.21
C LEU A 120 1.35 -4.23 6.22
N ARG A 121 1.83 -3.82 5.04
CA ARG A 121 2.87 -2.79 4.91
C ARG A 121 2.53 -1.70 3.90
N PHE A 122 2.65 -0.45 4.32
CA PHE A 122 2.52 0.72 3.45
C PHE A 122 3.86 1.41 3.24
N TYR A 123 4.13 1.76 1.98
CA TYR A 123 5.23 2.61 1.56
C TYR A 123 4.63 3.84 0.88
N VAL A 124 4.55 4.92 1.64
CA VAL A 124 3.94 6.16 1.19
C VAL A 124 5.02 7.04 0.58
N LEU A 125 4.91 7.25 -0.73
CA LEU A 125 5.84 8.04 -1.53
C LEU A 125 5.41 9.50 -1.54
N SER A 126 6.39 10.41 -1.50
CA SER A 126 6.19 11.82 -1.83
C SER A 126 6.22 12.00 -3.35
N GLU A 127 5.35 12.84 -3.90
CA GLU A 127 5.51 13.31 -5.27
C GLU A 127 6.63 14.36 -5.24
N LYS A 128 7.61 14.28 -6.15
CA LYS A 128 8.75 15.21 -6.18
C LYS A 128 8.26 16.63 -5.91
N PRO A 129 8.90 17.38 -4.99
CA PRO A 129 8.45 18.72 -4.68
C PRO A 129 8.44 19.52 -5.98
N PHE A 130 7.28 20.13 -6.30
CA PHE A 130 7.27 21.29 -7.19
C PHE A 130 8.30 22.24 -6.60
N ALA A 131 9.41 22.48 -7.33
CA ALA A 131 10.48 23.33 -6.87
C ALA A 131 9.88 24.67 -6.41
N GLY A 132 9.89 24.93 -5.09
CA GLY A 132 9.32 26.14 -4.50
C GLY A 132 8.23 25.98 -3.43
N CYS A 133 7.84 24.77 -3.00
CA CYS A 133 6.84 24.64 -1.91
C CYS A 133 7.23 23.73 -0.73
N PRO A 134 8.20 24.13 0.13
CA PRO A 134 8.75 23.23 1.15
C PRO A 134 7.87 23.07 2.40
N GLY A 135 7.06 24.07 2.79
CA GLY A 135 6.31 24.03 4.06
C GLY A 135 4.85 23.58 3.97
N ARG A 136 4.06 24.22 3.09
CA ARG A 136 2.61 23.96 2.97
C ARG A 136 2.25 22.66 2.26
N TYR A 137 3.20 22.09 1.51
CA TYR A 137 3.02 20.80 0.85
C TYR A 137 3.16 19.67 1.88
N MET A 138 4.26 19.67 2.65
CA MET A 138 4.52 18.67 3.69
C MET A 138 3.44 18.65 4.78
N ALA A 139 2.96 19.82 5.24
CA ALA A 139 1.85 19.89 6.19
C ALA A 139 0.53 19.31 5.65
N ARG A 140 0.28 19.39 4.33
CA ARG A 140 -0.89 18.77 3.69
C ARG A 140 -0.76 17.25 3.62
N LEU A 141 0.45 16.74 3.38
CA LEU A 141 0.73 15.31 3.41
C LEU A 141 0.47 14.75 4.82
N GLY A 142 1.05 15.39 5.85
CA GLY A 142 0.84 15.04 7.26
C GLY A 142 -0.64 14.97 7.64
N LYS A 143 -1.39 16.05 7.38
CA LYS A 143 -2.83 16.12 7.68
C LYS A 143 -3.67 15.05 6.99
N ARG A 144 -3.37 14.71 5.72
CA ARG A 144 -4.09 13.67 4.99
C ARG A 144 -3.89 12.29 5.58
N PHE A 145 -2.65 11.97 5.95
CA PHE A 145 -2.34 10.69 6.55
C PHE A 145 -2.99 10.56 7.94
N LEU A 146 -2.99 11.64 8.73
CA LEU A 146 -3.73 11.73 9.99
C LEU A 146 -5.25 11.56 9.78
N TYR A 147 -5.82 12.20 8.75
CA TYR A 147 -7.23 12.01 8.41
C TYR A 147 -7.55 10.54 8.10
N CYS A 148 -6.71 9.87 7.30
CA CYS A 148 -6.88 8.45 7.01
C CYS A 148 -6.76 7.60 8.28
N PHE A 149 -5.86 7.99 9.20
CA PHE A 149 -5.68 7.33 10.48
C PHE A 149 -6.98 7.33 11.30
N ASP A 150 -7.59 8.51 11.46
CA ASP A 150 -8.83 8.68 12.23
C ASP A 150 -10.02 7.99 11.54
N THR A 151 -10.04 8.00 10.20
CA THR A 151 -11.15 7.43 9.41
C THR A 151 -11.09 5.90 9.33
N TYR A 152 -9.89 5.31 9.29
CA TYR A 152 -9.69 3.87 9.05
C TYR A 152 -8.88 3.17 10.16
N PRO A 153 -9.29 3.29 11.44
CA PRO A 153 -8.48 2.84 12.57
C PRO A 153 -8.15 1.34 12.54
N ARG A 154 -8.99 0.51 11.91
CA ARG A 154 -8.74 -0.93 11.76
C ARG A 154 -7.52 -1.23 10.89
N VAL A 155 -7.36 -0.49 9.78
CA VAL A 155 -6.22 -0.66 8.86
C VAL A 155 -4.93 -0.30 9.57
N PHE A 156 -4.92 0.83 10.28
CA PHE A 156 -3.75 1.29 11.02
C PHE A 156 -3.47 0.45 12.28
N ALA A 157 -4.50 -0.13 12.88
CA ALA A 157 -4.33 -1.17 13.89
C ALA A 157 -3.74 -2.45 13.30
N GLY A 158 -4.05 -2.83 12.06
CA GLY A 158 -3.46 -3.99 11.38
C GLY A 158 -2.07 -3.76 10.79
N LEU A 159 -1.57 -2.52 10.80
CA LEU A 159 -0.34 -2.15 10.11
C LEU A 159 0.90 -2.70 10.82
N THR A 160 1.70 -3.47 10.10
CA THR A 160 2.93 -4.09 10.63
C THR A 160 4.20 -3.39 10.16
N GLY A 161 4.15 -2.69 9.03
CA GLY A 161 5.27 -1.90 8.52
C GLY A 161 4.81 -0.60 7.87
N LEU A 162 5.43 0.51 8.24
CA LEU A 162 5.16 1.81 7.65
C LEU A 162 6.47 2.45 7.18
N ARG A 163 6.52 2.85 5.92
CA ARG A 163 7.56 3.73 5.39
C ARG A 163 6.93 5.00 4.85
N LEU A 164 7.43 6.14 5.29
CA LEU A 164 7.00 7.46 4.85
C LEU A 164 8.20 8.20 4.27
N GLU A 165 8.01 8.79 3.10
CA GLU A 165 9.01 9.66 2.45
C GLU A 165 8.54 11.11 2.55
N GLU A 166 9.41 12.00 3.01
CA GLU A 166 9.20 13.46 3.09
C GLU A 166 7.95 13.90 3.89
N PHE A 167 7.70 13.29 5.04
CA PHE A 167 6.60 13.67 5.95
C PHE A 167 7.09 14.57 7.09
N SER A 168 6.35 15.64 7.42
CA SER A 168 6.75 16.56 8.50
C SER A 168 6.22 16.19 9.90
N ASP A 169 5.22 15.31 10.05
CA ASP A 169 4.65 14.98 11.37
C ASP A 169 3.97 13.61 11.36
N VAL A 170 4.63 12.49 11.71
CA VAL A 170 3.91 11.22 11.90
C VAL A 170 4.52 10.28 12.95
N VAL A 171 3.59 9.71 13.73
CA VAL A 171 3.48 8.33 14.28
C VAL A 171 3.57 8.25 15.82
N ILE A 172 2.42 8.43 16.49
CA ILE A 172 2.16 7.94 17.86
C ILE A 172 1.08 6.82 17.85
N ALA A 173 0.30 6.67 16.78
CA ALA A 173 -1.02 6.05 16.89
C ALA A 173 -1.16 4.60 16.33
N CYS A 174 -0.19 4.08 15.56
CA CYS A 174 -0.19 2.67 15.13
C CYS A 174 0.13 1.77 16.32
N LYS A 175 -0.69 0.74 16.63
CA LYS A 175 -0.53 -0.13 17.83
C LYS A 175 0.10 -1.50 17.58
N ASN A 176 0.23 -1.92 16.30
CA ASN A 176 0.86 -3.19 15.91
C ASN A 176 2.07 -3.00 14.99
N LEU A 177 2.62 -1.78 14.93
CA LEU A 177 3.77 -1.45 14.12
C LEU A 177 5.01 -2.23 14.57
N ILE A 178 5.58 -3.03 13.68
CA ILE A 178 6.81 -3.79 13.93
C ILE A 178 8.01 -3.08 13.31
N TYR A 179 7.79 -2.38 12.18
CA TYR A 179 8.81 -1.66 11.46
C TYR A 179 8.35 -0.24 11.09
N LEU A 180 9.15 0.76 11.41
CA LEU A 180 8.96 2.14 10.98
C LEU A 180 10.19 2.63 10.23
N ALA A 181 10.00 3.21 9.04
CA ALA A 181 11.03 3.96 8.34
C ALA A 181 10.53 5.37 8.02
N LEU A 182 11.28 6.37 8.48
CA LEU A 182 11.06 7.77 8.15
C LEU A 182 12.26 8.21 7.30
N VAL A 183 11.99 8.61 6.07
CA VAL A 183 13.02 8.97 5.09
C VAL A 183 12.77 10.41 4.66
N ASN A 184 13.78 11.27 4.75
CA ASN A 184 13.71 12.69 4.37
C ASN A 184 12.62 13.50 5.12
N CYS A 185 12.26 13.10 6.34
CA CYS A 185 11.29 13.81 7.18
C CYS A 185 11.93 15.06 7.82
N ASP A 186 11.25 16.22 7.72
CA ASP A 186 11.66 17.49 8.34
C ASP A 186 10.84 17.72 9.63
N PHE A 187 11.44 17.44 10.78
CA PHE A 187 10.86 17.69 12.10
C PHE A 187 11.22 19.12 12.52
N ARG A 188 10.46 20.12 12.02
CA ARG A 188 10.66 21.51 12.45
C ARG A 188 10.01 21.73 13.80
N GLU A 189 10.80 22.31 14.70
CA GLU A 189 10.57 22.43 16.14
C GLU A 189 10.84 21.12 16.90
N GLU A 190 11.41 21.26 18.11
CA GLU A 190 11.89 20.22 19.03
C GLU A 190 10.78 19.27 19.51
N THR A 191 10.05 18.67 18.58
CA THR A 191 9.08 17.62 18.84
C THR A 191 9.87 16.33 18.96
N ALA A 192 10.23 15.99 20.20
CA ALA A 192 10.69 14.65 20.52
C ALA A 192 9.64 13.66 20.01
N LEU A 193 9.98 12.90 18.97
CA LEU A 193 9.11 11.91 18.38
C LEU A 193 9.05 10.71 19.34
N MET A 194 8.16 10.81 20.32
CA MET A 194 7.97 9.81 21.36
C MET A 194 7.24 8.60 20.77
N ILE A 195 8.01 7.66 20.23
CA ILE A 195 7.49 6.39 19.74
C ILE A 195 7.50 5.39 20.91
N GLN A 196 6.37 5.28 21.60
CA GLN A 196 6.14 4.17 22.53
C GLN A 196 5.40 3.06 21.80
N HIS A 197 6.12 2.01 21.42
CA HIS A 197 5.52 0.90 20.71
C HIS A 197 6.11 -0.45 21.14
N GLU A 198 5.34 -1.20 21.93
CA GLU A 198 5.77 -2.47 22.55
C GLU A 198 6.23 -3.54 21.54
N LYS A 199 5.70 -3.49 20.32
CA LYS A 199 6.01 -4.47 19.25
C LYS A 199 7.01 -3.98 18.22
N LEU A 200 7.50 -2.73 18.33
CA LEU A 200 8.43 -2.17 17.37
C LEU A 200 9.79 -2.87 17.53
N ARG A 201 10.25 -3.51 16.45
CA ARG A 201 11.50 -4.27 16.42
C ARG A 201 12.59 -3.64 15.56
N GLY A 202 12.21 -2.73 14.66
CA GLY A 202 13.14 -2.04 13.78
C GLY A 202 12.65 -0.62 13.48
N MET A 203 13.57 0.32 13.58
CA MET A 203 13.35 1.71 13.24
C MET A 203 14.49 2.15 12.32
N ASN A 204 14.16 2.75 11.18
CA ASN A 204 15.13 3.37 10.30
C ASN A 204 14.81 4.87 10.16
N LEU A 205 15.83 5.70 10.36
CA LEU A 205 15.78 7.14 10.19
C LEU A 205 16.85 7.53 9.18
N ASP A 206 16.43 7.79 7.95
CA ASP A 206 17.31 8.29 6.90
C ASP A 206 17.05 9.79 6.74
N PHE A 207 17.94 10.61 7.32
CA PHE A 207 17.92 12.06 7.16
C PHE A 207 18.81 12.47 5.99
N LEU A 208 18.33 13.40 5.16
CA LEU A 208 19.22 14.09 4.22
C LEU A 208 20.23 14.90 5.03
N HIS A 209 21.49 14.52 4.97
CA HIS A 209 22.58 15.45 5.28
C HIS A 209 22.52 16.56 4.23
N LEU A 210 22.27 17.78 4.71
CA LEU A 210 22.32 19.03 3.96
C LEU A 210 23.57 19.14 3.07
#